data_AF-A0A5E4QXI3-F1
#
_entry.id   AF-A0A5E4QXI3-F1
#
_cell.length_a   1.000
_cell.length_b   1.000
_cell.length_c   1.000
_cell.angle_alpha   90.00
_cell.angle_beta   90.00
_cell.angle_gamma   90.00
#
_symmetry.space_group_name_H-M   'P 1'
#
loop_
_entity.id
_entity.type
_entity.pdbx_description
1 polymer ?
#
loop_
_entity_poly.entity_id
_entity_poly.type
_entity_poly.pdbx_seq_one_letter_code
_entity_poly.pdbx_strand_id
1 'polypeptide(L)'
;MCCSKLFLYFPIVLSLLTKQCLGLSPVILIPGDGGSQLEAKLNKTEVVHYICAKTSSDYFNIWLNLELLVPFVIDCWVDNLRLEYDNVTRTTKNPPGVDVRVPGWGNPEPVEWLDPSHTSTGAYFNTISDALVKMGYIRNVSIRGAPYDFRRAPNENGEFFVKLKSLVEETYNMNNKSSVTLLVHSMGGSMALHFLRQQTQSWKDQYIRRMISLSTPWGGAIKALKVFAIGDDLGSLMLRESTMRTEQITCPSLAWLLPSPNLWKPSEVLVQTDKYNYTINDFQKLFIDMDLPNAWEMRKDTEKYSRDFTAPGVELHCIYGYNISTVERLEYGPGTWLDGYPTLASGD
;
A
#
# COMPACT_ATOMS: atom_id res chain seq x y z
N MET A 1 -71.27 17.05 -30.49
CA MET A 1 -70.28 15.95 -30.60
C MET A 1 -68.93 16.56 -30.95
N CYS A 2 -67.93 16.34 -30.09
CA CYS A 2 -66.47 16.35 -30.36
C CYS A 2 -65.83 17.63 -30.95
N CYS A 3 -64.68 18.15 -30.51
CA CYS A 3 -63.76 17.83 -29.43
C CYS A 3 -62.88 19.09 -29.23
N SER A 4 -62.48 19.35 -27.99
CA SER A 4 -61.49 20.36 -27.59
C SER A 4 -60.08 19.98 -28.06
N LYS A 5 -59.20 20.98 -28.27
CA LYS A 5 -57.70 20.93 -28.23
C LYS A 5 -57.20 22.32 -28.69
N LEU A 6 -57.09 23.32 -27.82
CA LEU A 6 -56.11 23.52 -26.74
C LEU A 6 -54.65 23.31 -27.17
N PHE A 7 -54.00 24.45 -27.46
CA PHE A 7 -52.57 24.77 -27.41
C PHE A 7 -51.55 23.71 -27.85
N LEU A 8 -51.03 23.94 -29.07
CA LEU A 8 -49.71 23.51 -29.52
C LEU A 8 -48.62 24.33 -28.79
N TYR A 9 -48.15 23.88 -27.63
CA TYR A 9 -46.83 24.23 -27.10
C TYR A 9 -46.43 23.17 -26.06
N PHE A 10 -45.71 22.13 -26.51
CA PHE A 10 -44.72 21.33 -25.75
C PHE A 10 -44.40 20.07 -26.56
N PRO A 11 -43.18 19.97 -27.12
CA PRO A 11 -42.30 18.91 -26.65
C PRO A 11 -40.83 19.36 -26.70
N ILE A 12 -40.42 20.27 -25.81
CA ILE A 12 -38.98 20.57 -25.60
C ILE A 12 -38.57 20.37 -24.13
N VAL A 13 -39.52 20.17 -23.22
CA VAL A 13 -39.21 20.07 -21.78
C VAL A 13 -39.09 18.63 -21.27
N LEU A 14 -39.34 17.62 -22.11
CA LEU A 14 -39.24 16.20 -21.72
C LEU A 14 -37.99 15.48 -22.24
N SER A 15 -36.98 16.21 -22.73
CA SER A 15 -35.63 15.67 -23.00
C SER A 15 -34.57 16.21 -22.04
N LEU A 16 -34.96 17.06 -21.08
CA LEU A 16 -34.10 17.62 -20.04
C LEU A 16 -34.29 16.97 -18.66
N LEU A 17 -35.23 16.04 -18.51
CA LEU A 17 -35.59 15.41 -17.23
C LEU A 17 -35.19 13.93 -17.10
N THR A 18 -34.37 13.42 -18.01
CA THR A 18 -33.71 12.11 -17.87
C THR A 18 -32.22 12.17 -18.24
N LYS A 19 -31.54 13.25 -17.87
CA LYS A 19 -30.23 13.01 -17.26
C LYS A 19 -30.55 12.30 -15.96
N GLN A 20 -30.41 10.99 -15.95
CA GLN A 20 -30.29 10.27 -14.70
C GLN A 20 -29.13 10.98 -13.98
N CYS A 21 -29.49 11.82 -13.00
CA CYS A 21 -28.56 12.49 -12.11
C CYS A 21 -27.98 11.38 -11.23
N LEU A 22 -27.20 10.49 -11.83
CA LEU A 22 -26.29 9.65 -11.09
C LEU A 22 -25.29 10.63 -10.52
N GLY A 23 -25.49 10.98 -9.25
CA GLY A 23 -24.51 11.73 -8.49
C GLY A 23 -23.12 11.10 -8.67
N LEU A 24 -22.09 11.92 -8.62
CA LEU A 24 -20.71 11.44 -8.69
C LEU A 24 -20.52 10.33 -7.65
N SER A 25 -20.03 9.16 -8.08
CA SER A 25 -19.68 8.08 -7.15
C SER A 25 -18.53 8.57 -6.27
N PRO A 26 -18.71 8.73 -4.95
CA PRO A 26 -17.64 9.20 -4.09
C PRO A 26 -16.48 8.22 -4.08
N VAL A 27 -15.27 8.71 -3.86
CA VAL A 27 -14.02 7.97 -3.97
C VAL A 27 -13.37 7.82 -2.59
N ILE A 28 -12.99 6.58 -2.26
CA ILE A 28 -12.06 6.30 -1.16
C ILE A 28 -10.72 5.91 -1.77
N LEU A 29 -9.67 6.63 -1.36
CA LEU A 29 -8.28 6.39 -1.74
C LEU A 29 -7.64 5.39 -0.79
N ILE A 30 -7.16 4.26 -1.32
CA ILE A 30 -6.43 3.24 -0.55
C ILE A 30 -4.98 3.18 -1.07
N PRO A 31 -4.01 3.61 -0.25
CA PRO A 31 -2.62 3.74 -0.67
C PRO A 31 -1.87 2.42 -0.74
N GLY A 32 -0.69 2.44 -1.36
CA GLY A 32 0.23 1.31 -1.42
C GLY A 32 1.23 1.32 -0.27
N ASP A 33 2.27 0.52 -0.42
CA ASP A 33 3.40 0.50 0.51
C ASP A 33 4.11 1.87 0.53
N GLY A 34 4.42 2.38 1.73
CA GLY A 34 4.89 3.76 1.94
C GLY A 34 3.89 4.87 1.61
N GLY A 35 2.66 4.56 1.22
CA GLY A 35 1.71 5.54 0.65
C GLY A 35 0.80 6.27 1.66
N SER A 36 1.08 6.19 2.95
CA SER A 36 0.37 6.93 4.01
C SER A 36 1.35 7.64 4.91
N GLN A 37 1.01 8.81 5.45
CA GLN A 37 1.79 9.36 6.56
C GLN A 37 1.80 8.40 7.77
N LEU A 38 2.89 8.43 8.54
CA LEU A 38 2.97 7.83 9.87
C LEU A 38 3.51 8.85 10.86
N GLU A 39 3.01 8.80 12.08
CA GLU A 39 3.49 9.61 13.20
C GLU A 39 4.08 8.72 14.30
N ALA A 40 5.14 9.19 14.96
CA ALA A 40 5.76 8.49 16.08
C ALA A 40 5.83 9.35 17.34
N LYS A 41 5.80 8.70 18.50
CA LYS A 41 6.08 9.30 19.82
C LYS A 41 7.13 8.47 20.54
N LEU A 42 8.12 9.15 21.13
CA LEU A 42 9.30 8.51 21.71
C LEU A 42 9.36 8.63 23.24
N ASN A 43 9.76 7.53 23.87
CA ASN A 43 10.14 7.40 25.27
C ASN A 43 11.14 6.23 25.42
N LYS A 44 12.25 6.31 24.69
CA LYS A 44 13.31 5.29 24.61
C LYS A 44 14.30 5.45 25.76
N THR A 45 14.80 4.33 26.28
CA THR A 45 15.88 4.30 27.27
C THR A 45 17.26 4.41 26.62
N GLU A 46 17.42 3.82 25.44
CA GLU A 46 18.66 3.72 24.67
C GLU A 46 18.45 4.21 23.25
N VAL A 47 19.55 4.64 22.61
CA VAL A 47 19.58 5.13 21.23
C VAL A 47 20.86 4.67 20.55
N VAL A 48 20.78 4.45 19.23
CA VAL A 48 21.91 3.99 18.41
C VAL A 48 23.04 5.02 18.30
N HIS A 49 22.69 6.32 18.31
CA HIS A 49 23.65 7.43 18.28
C HIS A 49 23.25 8.53 19.26
N TYR A 50 24.23 9.32 19.73
CA TYR A 50 24.00 10.43 20.67
C TYR A 50 23.12 11.55 20.09
N ILE A 51 23.02 11.64 18.76
CA ILE A 51 22.17 12.62 18.05
C ILE A 51 20.69 12.20 18.01
N CYS A 52 20.36 10.94 18.30
CA CYS A 52 18.99 10.45 18.24
C CYS A 52 18.21 10.88 19.48
N ALA A 53 16.99 11.38 19.26
CA ALA A 53 16.09 11.73 20.35
C ALA A 53 15.65 10.50 21.14
N LYS A 54 15.75 10.58 22.48
CA LYS A 54 15.18 9.56 23.38
C LYS A 54 13.69 9.77 23.62
N THR A 55 13.26 11.03 23.75
CA THR A 55 11.90 11.40 24.10
C THR A 55 11.34 12.43 23.12
N SER A 56 10.03 12.42 22.94
CA SER A 56 9.30 13.50 22.27
C SER A 56 8.11 13.96 23.13
N SER A 57 7.80 15.25 23.10
CA SER A 57 6.67 15.80 23.87
C SER A 57 5.33 15.30 23.33
N ASP A 58 5.20 15.28 22.00
CA ASP A 58 4.03 14.79 21.27
C ASP A 58 4.46 13.88 20.10
N TYR A 59 3.47 13.40 19.35
CA TYR A 59 3.68 12.76 18.07
C TYR A 59 4.29 13.72 17.06
N PHE A 60 5.20 13.22 16.24
CA PHE A 60 5.75 13.93 15.09
C PHE A 60 5.65 13.06 13.83
N ASN A 61 5.61 13.69 12.67
CA ASN A 61 5.61 13.00 11.39
C ASN A 61 6.95 12.25 11.19
N ILE A 62 6.91 10.92 11.26
CA ILE A 62 8.07 10.05 11.04
C ILE A 62 8.18 9.61 9.59
N TRP A 63 7.07 9.62 8.85
CA TRP A 63 7.04 9.28 7.44
C TRP A 63 5.96 10.08 6.70
N LEU A 64 6.25 10.79 5.61
CA LEU A 64 7.57 11.08 5.04
C LEU A 64 8.13 12.36 5.64
N ASN A 65 9.35 12.30 6.19
CA ASN A 65 10.07 13.48 6.68
C ASN A 65 11.50 13.43 6.17
N LEU A 66 11.83 14.27 5.18
CA LEU A 66 13.13 14.26 4.52
C LEU A 66 14.30 14.63 5.46
N GLU A 67 14.04 15.40 6.51
CA GLU A 67 15.06 15.75 7.51
C GLU A 67 15.51 14.52 8.31
N LEU A 68 14.64 13.52 8.46
CA LEU A 68 14.97 12.27 9.15
C LEU A 68 15.76 11.29 8.26
N LEU A 69 15.83 11.56 6.96
CA LEU A 69 16.42 10.66 5.96
C LEU A 69 17.81 11.09 5.50
N VAL A 70 18.35 12.18 6.05
CA VAL A 70 19.72 12.64 5.74
C VAL A 70 20.77 11.71 6.37
N PRO A 71 22.01 11.67 5.84
CA PRO A 71 23.08 10.87 6.41
C PRO A 71 23.25 11.08 7.92
N PHE A 72 23.58 10.01 8.65
CA PHE A 72 23.68 9.94 10.11
C PHE A 72 22.34 10.01 10.88
N VAL A 73 21.38 10.82 10.44
CA VAL A 73 20.05 10.90 11.08
C VAL A 73 19.18 9.70 10.72
N ILE A 74 19.36 9.16 9.52
CA ILE A 74 18.62 7.99 9.03
C ILE A 74 18.73 6.77 9.95
N ASP A 75 19.85 6.59 10.66
CA ASP A 75 20.00 5.48 11.61
C ASP A 75 19.04 5.65 12.82
N CYS A 76 18.75 6.89 13.23
CA CYS A 76 17.73 7.18 14.23
C CYS A 76 16.32 6.87 13.70
N TRP A 77 16.07 7.17 12.42
CA TRP A 77 14.80 6.86 11.77
C TRP A 77 14.58 5.34 11.68
N VAL A 78 15.60 4.59 11.24
CA VAL A 78 15.59 3.11 11.21
C VAL A 78 15.28 2.55 12.60
N ASP A 79 15.99 2.99 13.64
CA ASP A 79 15.81 2.48 15.00
C ASP A 79 14.43 2.81 15.60
N ASN A 80 13.74 3.82 15.06
CA ASN A 80 12.38 4.17 15.47
C ASN A 80 11.31 3.44 14.65
N LEU A 81 11.53 3.25 13.34
CA LEU A 81 10.50 2.75 12.44
C LEU A 81 10.56 1.22 12.22
N ARG A 82 11.71 0.58 12.48
CA ARG A 82 11.86 -0.89 12.40
C ARG A 82 10.80 -1.61 13.22
N LEU A 83 10.40 -2.79 12.78
CA LEU A 83 9.52 -3.69 13.53
C LEU A 83 10.32 -4.82 14.19
N GLU A 84 9.89 -5.23 15.38
CA GLU A 84 10.45 -6.38 16.08
C GLU A 84 9.48 -7.56 15.95
N TYR A 85 9.90 -8.58 15.21
CA TYR A 85 9.10 -9.80 15.03
C TYR A 85 9.24 -10.74 16.23
N ASP A 86 8.10 -11.15 16.78
CA ASP A 86 8.01 -12.04 17.93
C ASP A 86 7.57 -13.43 17.46
N ASN A 87 8.49 -14.39 17.51
CA ASN A 87 8.24 -15.77 17.08
C ASN A 87 7.19 -16.51 17.93
N VAL A 88 6.94 -16.07 19.16
CA VAL A 88 5.94 -16.69 20.04
C VAL A 88 4.56 -16.18 19.69
N THR A 89 4.38 -14.87 19.55
CA THR A 89 3.08 -14.30 19.21
C THR A 89 2.76 -14.33 17.72
N ARG A 90 3.75 -14.58 16.86
CA ARG A 90 3.63 -14.57 15.39
C ARG A 90 3.18 -13.20 14.85
N THR A 91 3.65 -12.14 15.50
CA THR A 91 3.30 -10.74 15.19
C THR A 91 4.50 -9.82 15.41
N THR A 92 4.38 -8.58 14.98
CA THR A 92 5.37 -7.53 15.17
C THR A 92 4.99 -6.55 16.26
N LYS A 93 6.01 -5.92 16.85
CA LYS A 93 5.87 -4.81 17.81
C LYS A 93 6.75 -3.65 17.35
N ASN A 94 6.36 -2.42 17.72
CA ASN A 94 7.27 -1.28 17.59
C ASN A 94 8.45 -1.47 18.57
N PRO A 95 9.61 -0.81 18.33
CA PRO A 95 10.75 -0.88 19.22
C PRO A 95 10.40 -0.36 20.63
N PRO A 96 11.09 -0.82 21.68
CA PRO A 96 10.84 -0.36 23.05
C PRO A 96 10.86 1.16 23.17
N GLY A 97 9.80 1.73 23.74
CA GLY A 97 9.65 3.17 23.91
C GLY A 97 9.25 3.93 22.64
N VAL A 98 8.83 3.25 21.58
CA VAL A 98 8.31 3.88 20.36
C VAL A 98 6.85 3.51 20.18
N ASP A 99 6.00 4.53 20.08
CA ASP A 99 4.62 4.36 19.62
C ASP A 99 4.48 4.95 18.22
N VAL A 100 3.77 4.24 17.33
CA VAL A 100 3.53 4.67 15.94
C VAL A 100 2.04 4.62 15.69
N ARG A 101 1.50 5.69 15.10
CA ARG A 101 0.09 5.80 14.72
C ARG A 101 -0.06 6.27 13.28
N VAL A 102 -1.24 5.97 12.72
CA VAL A 102 -1.64 6.41 11.39
C VAL A 102 -2.58 7.61 11.54
N PRO A 103 -2.18 8.82 11.11
CA PRO A 103 -2.99 10.02 11.25
C PRO A 103 -4.13 10.11 10.20
N GLY A 104 -5.08 11.00 10.46
CA GLY A 104 -6.04 11.50 9.47
C GLY A 104 -6.97 10.46 8.83
N TRP A 105 -7.43 9.46 9.59
CA TRP A 105 -8.44 8.52 9.10
C TRP A 105 -9.66 9.23 8.48
N GLY A 106 -10.01 8.88 7.25
CA GLY A 106 -11.10 9.48 6.50
C GLY A 106 -10.75 10.79 5.78
N ASN A 107 -9.73 11.52 6.23
CA ASN A 107 -9.18 12.67 5.52
C ASN A 107 -8.29 12.16 4.37
N PRO A 108 -8.42 12.66 3.13
CA PRO A 108 -7.54 12.24 2.05
C PRO A 108 -6.12 12.84 2.14
N GLU A 109 -5.89 13.90 2.92
CA GLU A 109 -4.59 14.59 2.98
C GLU A 109 -3.39 13.66 3.27
N PRO A 110 -3.43 12.74 4.25
CA PRO A 110 -2.28 11.88 4.57
C PRO A 110 -1.90 10.86 3.50
N VAL A 111 -2.75 10.69 2.48
CA VAL A 111 -2.48 9.85 1.31
C VAL A 111 -2.34 10.69 0.03
N GLU A 112 -2.76 11.97 0.04
CA GLU A 112 -2.47 12.93 -1.02
C GLU A 112 -1.00 13.40 -0.94
N TRP A 113 -0.56 13.70 0.28
CA TRP A 113 0.77 14.22 0.60
C TRP A 113 1.39 13.39 1.72
N LEU A 114 2.48 12.69 1.41
CA LEU A 114 3.25 11.93 2.40
C LEU A 114 4.12 12.86 3.26
N ASP A 115 4.53 14.00 2.70
CA ASP A 115 5.21 15.06 3.43
C ASP A 115 4.19 16.18 3.75
N PRO A 116 3.86 16.43 5.03
CA PRO A 116 2.91 17.46 5.45
C PRO A 116 3.29 18.88 5.02
N SER A 117 4.55 19.12 4.62
CA SER A 117 4.99 20.42 4.07
C SER A 117 4.64 20.60 2.58
N HIS A 118 4.01 19.60 1.96
CA HIS A 118 3.56 19.57 0.56
C HIS A 118 4.70 19.76 -0.45
N THR A 119 5.88 19.21 -0.12
CA THR A 119 6.99 19.10 -1.08
C THR A 119 6.62 18.14 -2.21
N SER A 120 7.11 18.40 -3.43
CA SER A 120 6.82 17.54 -4.59
C SER A 120 7.29 16.10 -4.41
N THR A 121 8.34 15.87 -3.61
CA THR A 121 8.84 14.53 -3.28
C THR A 121 7.82 13.74 -2.44
N GLY A 122 6.97 14.41 -1.66
CA GLY A 122 5.89 13.80 -0.90
C GLY A 122 4.56 13.72 -1.65
N ALA A 123 4.47 14.18 -2.90
CA ALA A 123 3.23 14.14 -3.68
C ALA A 123 2.89 12.69 -4.07
N TYR A 124 1.68 12.24 -3.75
CA TYR A 124 1.23 10.87 -4.05
C TYR A 124 -0.16 10.83 -4.71
N PHE A 125 -1.27 10.87 -3.96
CA PHE A 125 -2.61 10.97 -4.57
C PHE A 125 -3.05 12.41 -4.92
N ASN A 126 -2.30 13.45 -4.53
CA ASN A 126 -2.70 14.85 -4.66
C ASN A 126 -3.20 15.23 -6.07
N THR A 127 -2.50 14.78 -7.12
CA THR A 127 -2.80 15.13 -8.51
C THR A 127 -4.12 14.51 -8.96
N ILE A 128 -4.39 13.27 -8.53
CA ILE A 128 -5.68 12.60 -8.78
C ILE A 128 -6.79 13.32 -8.04
N SER A 129 -6.59 13.64 -6.76
CA SER A 129 -7.57 14.39 -5.97
C SER A 129 -7.87 15.77 -6.57
N ASP A 130 -6.86 16.50 -7.04
CA ASP A 130 -7.05 17.80 -7.69
C ASP A 130 -7.83 17.69 -9.00
N ALA A 131 -7.60 16.63 -9.78
CA ALA A 131 -8.39 16.34 -10.97
C ALA A 131 -9.85 16.05 -10.62
N LEU A 132 -10.11 15.25 -9.58
CA LEU A 132 -11.46 14.97 -9.08
C LEU A 132 -12.15 16.25 -8.58
N VAL A 133 -11.46 17.11 -7.84
CA VAL A 133 -12.02 18.38 -7.37
C VAL A 133 -12.43 19.29 -8.54
N LYS A 134 -11.62 19.34 -9.60
CA LYS A 134 -11.99 20.06 -10.84
C LYS A 134 -13.24 19.50 -11.51
N MET A 135 -13.59 18.23 -11.27
CA MET A 135 -14.81 17.58 -11.75
C MET A 135 -16.02 17.76 -10.80
N GLY A 136 -15.87 18.50 -9.69
CA GLY A 136 -16.95 18.77 -8.73
C GLY A 136 -16.95 17.87 -7.49
N TYR A 137 -15.90 17.06 -7.28
CA TYR A 137 -15.71 16.35 -6.02
C TYR A 137 -15.26 17.30 -4.89
N ILE A 138 -15.50 16.91 -3.64
CA ILE A 138 -15.23 17.68 -2.43
C ILE A 138 -14.43 16.80 -1.46
N ARG A 139 -13.21 17.23 -1.11
CA ARG A 139 -12.39 16.58 -0.08
C ARG A 139 -13.13 16.47 1.24
N ASN A 140 -12.90 15.40 1.99
CA ASN A 140 -13.61 15.06 3.23
C ASN A 140 -15.11 14.78 3.07
N VAL A 141 -15.68 14.84 1.86
CA VAL A 141 -17.08 14.48 1.60
C VAL A 141 -17.16 13.39 0.55
N SER A 142 -16.80 13.70 -0.71
CA SER A 142 -16.82 12.75 -1.82
C SER A 142 -15.43 12.26 -2.22
N ILE A 143 -14.36 12.78 -1.61
CA ILE A 143 -13.00 12.19 -1.63
C ILE A 143 -12.58 11.96 -0.18
N ARG A 144 -12.24 10.71 0.14
CA ARG A 144 -11.85 10.27 1.48
C ARG A 144 -10.58 9.42 1.41
N GLY A 145 -9.76 9.45 2.45
CA GLY A 145 -8.54 8.63 2.56
C GLY A 145 -8.71 7.48 3.55
N ALA A 146 -8.14 6.33 3.22
CA ALA A 146 -8.03 5.18 4.12
C ALA A 146 -6.54 4.83 4.34
N PRO A 147 -5.79 5.66 5.11
CA PRO A 147 -4.41 5.38 5.42
C PRO A 147 -4.30 4.18 6.40
N TYR A 148 -3.18 3.47 6.36
CA TYR A 148 -2.90 2.34 7.25
C TYR A 148 -1.41 2.19 7.53
N ASP A 149 -1.05 1.38 8.52
CA ASP A 149 0.35 1.06 8.81
C ASP A 149 0.86 0.10 7.73
N PHE A 150 1.50 0.67 6.72
CA PHE A 150 1.97 -0.04 5.53
C PHE A 150 3.11 -1.01 5.81
N ARG A 151 3.78 -0.90 6.97
CA ARG A 151 4.82 -1.83 7.40
C ARG A 151 4.26 -3.23 7.65
N ARG A 152 2.96 -3.30 7.98
CA ARG A 152 2.25 -4.53 8.38
C ARG A 152 1.40 -5.11 7.25
N ALA A 153 1.30 -6.43 7.24
CA ALA A 153 0.43 -7.18 6.32
C ALA A 153 -1.03 -7.29 6.87
N PRO A 154 -1.98 -7.88 6.12
CA PRO A 154 -3.39 -7.91 6.52
C PRO A 154 -3.68 -8.57 7.89
N ASN A 155 -2.88 -9.56 8.31
CA ASN A 155 -3.02 -10.22 9.62
C ASN A 155 -2.89 -9.27 10.81
N GLU A 156 -2.16 -8.16 10.65
CA GLU A 156 -1.91 -7.18 11.72
C GLU A 156 -2.58 -5.83 11.45
N ASN A 157 -3.43 -5.77 10.42
CA ASN A 157 -4.23 -4.61 10.03
C ASN A 157 -5.75 -4.87 10.21
N GLY A 158 -6.14 -5.70 11.17
CA GLY A 158 -7.55 -6.05 11.42
C GLY A 158 -8.46 -4.83 11.66
N GLU A 159 -7.98 -3.86 12.43
CA GLU A 159 -8.73 -2.62 12.72
C GLU A 159 -8.98 -1.79 11.44
N PHE A 160 -8.02 -1.77 10.52
CA PHE A 160 -8.17 -1.08 9.23
C PHE A 160 -9.39 -1.59 8.47
N PHE A 161 -9.61 -2.90 8.40
CA PHE A 161 -10.74 -3.48 7.66
C PHE A 161 -12.09 -3.17 8.31
N VAL A 162 -12.15 -3.14 9.64
CA VAL A 162 -13.34 -2.72 10.38
C VAL A 162 -13.65 -1.25 10.09
N LYS A 163 -12.65 -0.37 10.22
CA LYS A 163 -12.82 1.06 9.98
C LYS A 163 -13.12 1.37 8.52
N LEU A 164 -12.55 0.63 7.57
CA LEU A 164 -12.80 0.81 6.13
C LEU A 164 -14.26 0.53 5.78
N LYS A 165 -14.88 -0.49 6.41
CA LYS A 165 -16.32 -0.73 6.27
C LYS A 165 -17.14 0.47 6.71
N SER A 166 -16.87 1.00 7.91
CA SER A 166 -17.55 2.20 8.42
C SER A 166 -17.33 3.40 7.52
N LEU A 167 -16.11 3.61 7.04
CA LEU A 167 -15.78 4.72 6.14
C LEU A 167 -16.57 4.63 4.83
N VAL A 168 -16.73 3.43 4.26
CA VAL A 168 -17.57 3.22 3.07
C VAL A 168 -19.03 3.59 3.34
N GLU A 169 -19.60 3.12 4.45
CA GLU A 169 -20.99 3.38 4.82
C GLU A 169 -21.24 4.87 5.13
N GLU A 170 -20.32 5.53 5.84
CA GLU A 170 -20.33 6.98 6.08
C GLU A 170 -20.28 7.76 4.76
N THR A 171 -19.32 7.41 3.90
CA THR A 171 -19.13 8.08 2.60
C THR A 171 -20.36 7.92 1.72
N TYR A 172 -20.98 6.74 1.70
CA TYR A 172 -22.25 6.50 1.01
C TYR A 172 -23.36 7.44 1.52
N ASN A 173 -23.54 7.53 2.84
CA ASN A 173 -24.58 8.36 3.47
C ASN A 173 -24.35 9.86 3.23
N MET A 174 -23.10 10.32 3.29
CA MET A 174 -22.73 11.72 3.03
C MET A 174 -22.97 12.14 1.57
N ASN A 175 -23.03 11.19 0.63
CA ASN A 175 -23.12 11.45 -0.81
C ASN A 175 -24.46 11.00 -1.39
N ASN A 176 -25.56 11.35 -0.73
CA ASN A 176 -26.92 11.04 -1.17
C ASN A 176 -27.15 9.55 -1.45
N LYS A 177 -26.53 8.68 -0.65
CA LYS A 177 -26.62 7.22 -0.82
C LYS A 177 -26.08 6.75 -2.18
N SER A 178 -25.02 7.40 -2.67
CA SER A 178 -24.31 7.00 -3.88
C SER A 178 -23.25 5.96 -3.53
N SER A 179 -23.24 4.83 -4.24
CA SER A 179 -22.25 3.77 -4.03
C SER A 179 -20.82 4.26 -4.31
N VAL A 180 -19.88 3.76 -3.52
CA VAL A 180 -18.51 4.25 -3.40
C VAL A 180 -17.58 3.57 -4.42
N THR A 181 -16.72 4.34 -5.06
CA THR A 181 -15.60 3.84 -5.85
C THR A 181 -14.37 3.69 -4.95
N LEU A 182 -13.80 2.49 -4.89
CA LEU A 182 -12.50 2.28 -4.25
C LEU A 182 -11.40 2.53 -5.30
N LEU A 183 -10.63 3.60 -5.15
CA LEU A 183 -9.45 3.86 -5.98
C LEU A 183 -8.22 3.44 -5.20
N VAL A 184 -7.51 2.45 -5.73
CA VAL A 184 -6.45 1.75 -4.99
C VAL A 184 -5.17 1.74 -5.81
N HIS A 185 -4.02 1.87 -5.15
CA HIS A 185 -2.72 1.80 -5.82
C HIS A 185 -1.81 0.75 -5.17
N SER A 186 -1.08 0.00 -6.01
CA SER A 186 -0.08 -0.96 -5.57
C SER A 186 -0.64 -1.90 -4.49
N MET A 187 0.05 -2.07 -3.36
CA MET A 187 -0.36 -2.91 -2.22
C MET A 187 -1.77 -2.59 -1.69
N GLY A 188 -2.26 -1.35 -1.84
CA GLY A 188 -3.61 -0.96 -1.45
C GLY A 188 -4.71 -1.72 -2.17
N GLY A 189 -4.44 -2.18 -3.40
CA GLY A 189 -5.38 -3.04 -4.11
C GLY A 189 -5.46 -4.45 -3.53
N SER A 190 -4.34 -4.99 -3.06
CA SER A 190 -4.34 -6.29 -2.35
C SER A 190 -5.04 -6.17 -1.00
N MET A 191 -4.89 -5.05 -0.29
CA MET A 191 -5.65 -4.73 0.93
C MET A 191 -7.16 -4.64 0.65
N ALA A 192 -7.55 -3.91 -0.40
CA ALA A 192 -8.95 -3.74 -0.77
C ALA A 192 -9.59 -5.06 -1.27
N LEU A 193 -8.83 -5.90 -1.98
CA LEU A 193 -9.30 -7.23 -2.36
C LEU A 193 -9.57 -8.09 -1.12
N HIS A 194 -8.63 -8.11 -0.16
CA HIS A 194 -8.84 -8.82 1.10
C HIS A 194 -10.10 -8.33 1.83
N PHE A 195 -10.27 -7.00 1.94
CA PHE A 195 -11.43 -6.36 2.53
C PHE A 195 -12.75 -6.79 1.86
N LEU A 196 -12.85 -6.66 0.54
CA LEU A 196 -14.09 -6.95 -0.21
C LEU A 196 -14.49 -8.42 -0.06
N ARG A 197 -13.52 -9.33 0.05
CA ARG A 197 -13.78 -10.76 0.24
C ARG A 197 -14.31 -11.11 1.63
N GLN A 198 -14.12 -10.23 2.62
CA GLN A 198 -14.73 -10.37 3.94
C GLN A 198 -16.18 -9.87 3.99
N GLN A 199 -16.65 -9.18 2.95
CA GLN A 199 -18.01 -8.62 2.91
C GLN A 199 -18.98 -9.53 2.16
N THR A 200 -20.25 -9.52 2.55
CA THR A 200 -21.30 -10.22 1.84
C THR A 200 -21.53 -9.58 0.46
N GLN A 201 -22.00 -10.39 -0.51
CA GLN A 201 -22.33 -9.86 -1.83
C GLN A 201 -23.40 -8.76 -1.76
N SER A 202 -24.43 -8.94 -0.91
CA SER A 202 -25.46 -7.93 -0.68
C SER A 202 -24.92 -6.59 -0.18
N TRP A 203 -23.91 -6.61 0.70
CA TRP A 203 -23.27 -5.39 1.18
C TRP A 203 -22.50 -4.71 0.04
N LYS A 204 -21.74 -5.49 -0.75
CA LYS A 204 -20.99 -4.95 -1.89
C LYS A 204 -21.92 -4.35 -2.95
N ASP A 205 -23.01 -5.02 -3.28
CA ASP A 205 -24.00 -4.55 -4.25
C ASP A 205 -24.65 -3.23 -3.84
N GLN A 206 -24.82 -3.01 -2.52
CA GLN A 206 -25.37 -1.77 -1.98
C GLN A 206 -24.33 -0.64 -1.94
N TYR A 207 -23.14 -0.91 -1.42
CA TYR A 207 -22.20 0.15 -1.02
C TYR A 207 -21.06 0.40 -2.01
N ILE A 208 -20.69 -0.58 -2.84
CA ILE A 208 -19.52 -0.48 -3.72
C ILE A 208 -19.98 -0.33 -5.16
N ARG A 209 -19.62 0.80 -5.77
CA ARG A 209 -19.88 1.06 -7.19
C ARG A 209 -18.94 0.24 -8.05
N ARG A 210 -17.65 0.31 -7.74
CA ARG A 210 -16.54 -0.33 -8.46
C ARG A 210 -15.24 -0.23 -7.66
N MET A 211 -14.27 -1.03 -8.06
CA MET A 211 -12.87 -0.91 -7.67
C MET A 211 -12.05 -0.53 -8.90
N ILE A 212 -11.24 0.52 -8.79
CA ILE A 212 -10.26 0.91 -9.82
C ILE A 212 -8.88 0.66 -9.23
N SER A 213 -8.19 -0.34 -9.76
CA SER A 213 -6.85 -0.77 -9.36
C SER A 213 -5.80 -0.15 -10.27
N LEU A 214 -4.83 0.52 -9.65
CA LEU A 214 -3.64 1.08 -10.30
C LEU A 214 -2.42 0.23 -9.89
N SER A 215 -1.91 -0.57 -10.82
CA SER A 215 -0.69 -1.38 -10.69
C SER A 215 -0.65 -2.25 -9.43
N THR A 216 -1.75 -2.92 -9.09
CA THR A 216 -1.80 -3.81 -7.92
C THR A 216 -0.97 -5.08 -8.15
N PRO A 217 0.00 -5.40 -7.27
CA PRO A 217 0.83 -6.58 -7.40
C PRO A 217 0.06 -7.80 -6.88
N TRP A 218 -0.91 -8.28 -7.67
CA TRP A 218 -1.80 -9.37 -7.26
C TRP A 218 -0.98 -10.55 -6.71
N GLY A 219 -0.12 -11.17 -7.53
CA GLY A 219 0.73 -12.29 -7.09
C GLY A 219 2.02 -11.90 -6.35
N GLY A 220 2.18 -10.66 -5.89
CA GLY A 220 3.47 -10.14 -5.41
C GLY A 220 4.35 -9.65 -6.56
N ALA A 221 5.62 -9.34 -6.25
CA ALA A 221 6.59 -8.80 -7.20
C ALA A 221 8.03 -9.21 -6.85
N ILE A 222 8.87 -9.39 -7.87
CA ILE A 222 10.31 -9.65 -7.68
C ILE A 222 11.02 -8.49 -6.98
N LYS A 223 10.51 -7.26 -7.11
CA LYS A 223 11.02 -6.12 -6.36
C LYS A 223 11.10 -6.40 -4.86
N ALA A 224 10.14 -7.11 -4.27
CA ALA A 224 10.20 -7.47 -2.84
C ALA A 224 11.44 -8.31 -2.49
N LEU A 225 11.84 -9.21 -3.40
CA LEU A 225 13.05 -10.01 -3.25
C LEU A 225 14.32 -9.17 -3.38
N LYS A 226 14.35 -8.22 -4.33
CA LYS A 226 15.42 -7.21 -4.45
C LYS A 226 15.58 -6.41 -3.16
N VAL A 227 14.48 -6.02 -2.51
CA VAL A 227 14.54 -5.29 -1.24
C VAL A 227 15.12 -6.16 -0.11
N PHE A 228 14.74 -7.44 0.00
CA PHE A 228 15.40 -8.34 0.97
C PHE A 228 16.89 -8.53 0.70
N ALA A 229 17.29 -8.54 -0.56
CA ALA A 229 18.70 -8.71 -0.94
C ALA A 229 19.53 -7.45 -0.63
N ILE A 230 19.13 -6.28 -1.16
CA ILE A 230 19.98 -5.08 -1.14
C ILE A 230 19.28 -3.81 -0.62
N GLY A 231 17.96 -3.85 -0.38
CA GLY A 231 17.14 -2.69 -0.02
C GLY A 231 16.61 -1.92 -1.21
N ASP A 232 15.87 -0.84 -0.96
CA ASP A 232 15.40 0.11 -1.96
C ASP A 232 15.64 1.55 -1.50
N ASP A 233 16.31 2.34 -2.32
CA ASP A 233 16.58 3.76 -2.09
C ASP A 233 15.39 4.67 -2.41
N LEU A 234 14.26 4.07 -2.83
CA LEU A 234 13.03 4.76 -3.22
C LEU A 234 13.25 5.79 -4.34
N GLY A 235 14.29 5.61 -5.15
CA GLY A 235 14.68 6.52 -6.23
C GLY A 235 15.38 7.81 -5.75
N SER A 236 15.84 7.86 -4.50
CA SER A 236 16.54 9.02 -3.94
C SER A 236 18.06 8.79 -3.88
N LEU A 237 18.82 9.65 -4.55
CA LEU A 237 20.30 9.63 -4.51
C LEU A 237 20.90 9.86 -3.12
N MET A 238 20.09 10.36 -2.17
CA MET A 238 20.51 10.60 -0.79
C MET A 238 20.35 9.37 0.10
N LEU A 239 19.53 8.40 -0.32
CA LEU A 239 19.25 7.18 0.43
C LEU A 239 20.17 6.06 -0.01
N ARG A 240 20.78 5.37 0.95
CA ARG A 240 21.56 4.16 0.68
C ARG A 240 20.65 2.95 0.80
N GLU A 241 20.62 2.12 -0.25
CA GLU A 241 19.82 0.88 -0.26
C GLU A 241 20.15 0.00 0.96
N SER A 242 21.44 -0.16 1.29
CA SER A 242 21.88 -0.96 2.44
C SER A 242 21.33 -0.46 3.78
N THR A 243 21.18 0.86 3.95
CA THR A 243 20.61 1.46 5.16
C THR A 243 19.10 1.26 5.18
N MET A 244 18.42 1.56 4.06
CA MET A 244 16.97 1.35 3.95
C MET A 244 16.59 -0.12 4.16
N ARG A 245 17.42 -1.06 3.67
CA ARG A 245 17.26 -2.50 3.87
C ARG A 245 17.09 -2.84 5.34
N THR A 246 17.83 -2.20 6.25
CA THR A 246 17.78 -2.53 7.69
C THR A 246 16.40 -2.30 8.32
N GLU A 247 15.62 -1.35 7.80
CA GLU A 247 14.23 -1.12 8.21
C GLU A 247 13.29 -1.98 7.36
N GLN A 248 13.45 -1.97 6.03
CA GLN A 248 12.52 -2.59 5.09
C GLN A 248 12.35 -4.10 5.31
N ILE A 249 13.43 -4.81 5.64
CA ILE A 249 13.39 -6.26 5.89
C ILE A 249 12.65 -6.64 7.18
N THR A 250 12.33 -5.66 8.02
CA THR A 250 11.56 -5.88 9.26
C THR A 250 10.05 -5.85 9.03
N CYS A 251 9.60 -5.39 7.86
CA CYS A 251 8.19 -5.18 7.53
C CYS A 251 7.52 -6.47 7.01
N PRO A 252 6.50 -7.03 7.70
CA PRO A 252 5.75 -8.18 7.20
C PRO A 252 5.05 -7.93 5.85
N SER A 253 4.74 -6.67 5.53
CA SER A 253 4.21 -6.30 4.20
C SER A 253 5.17 -6.68 3.06
N LEU A 254 6.48 -6.57 3.28
CA LEU A 254 7.49 -6.96 2.29
C LEU A 254 7.46 -8.47 2.03
N ALA A 255 7.38 -9.29 3.09
CA ALA A 255 7.26 -10.74 2.98
C ALA A 255 5.95 -11.16 2.29
N TRP A 256 4.86 -10.43 2.56
CA TRP A 256 3.57 -10.66 1.90
C TRP A 256 3.66 -10.44 0.38
N LEU A 257 4.39 -9.41 -0.05
CA LEU A 257 4.56 -9.03 -1.46
C LEU A 257 5.59 -9.88 -2.23
N LEU A 258 6.20 -10.89 -1.62
CA LEU A 258 7.01 -11.86 -2.34
C LEU A 258 6.18 -12.62 -3.39
N PRO A 259 6.79 -13.04 -4.52
CA PRO A 259 6.15 -13.83 -5.57
C PRO A 259 5.28 -14.98 -5.05
N SER A 260 4.14 -15.19 -5.72
CA SER A 260 3.15 -16.22 -5.40
C SER A 260 3.27 -17.42 -6.34
N PRO A 261 3.17 -18.66 -5.82
CA PRO A 261 3.23 -19.87 -6.65
C PRO A 261 2.06 -20.00 -7.62
N ASN A 262 1.03 -19.15 -7.49
CA ASN A 262 -0.07 -19.09 -8.43
C ASN A 262 0.29 -18.40 -9.76
N LEU A 263 1.30 -17.50 -9.76
CA LEU A 263 1.70 -16.73 -10.94
C LEU A 263 3.14 -17.03 -11.40
N TRP A 264 4.05 -17.42 -10.49
CA TRP A 264 5.42 -17.79 -10.83
C TRP A 264 5.58 -19.30 -10.96
N LYS A 265 6.33 -19.73 -11.98
CA LYS A 265 6.55 -21.16 -12.22
C LYS A 265 7.47 -21.73 -11.13
N PRO A 266 7.22 -22.96 -10.65
CA PRO A 266 8.11 -23.63 -9.68
C PRO A 266 9.57 -23.77 -10.13
N SER A 267 9.82 -23.78 -11.44
CA SER A 267 11.15 -23.92 -12.06
C SER A 267 11.84 -22.58 -12.35
N GLU A 268 11.17 -21.45 -12.09
CA GLU A 268 11.70 -20.14 -12.42
C GLU A 268 12.76 -19.73 -11.40
N VAL A 269 13.96 -19.42 -11.88
CA VAL A 269 15.07 -18.97 -11.04
C VAL A 269 14.89 -17.49 -10.74
N LEU A 270 14.74 -17.15 -9.46
CA LEU A 270 14.52 -15.79 -8.97
C LEU A 270 15.83 -15.18 -8.44
N VAL A 271 16.68 -16.00 -7.84
CA VAL A 271 18.05 -15.64 -7.45
C VAL A 271 19.02 -16.68 -7.99
N GLN A 272 20.02 -16.22 -8.74
CA GLN A 272 21.08 -17.04 -9.29
C GLN A 272 22.40 -16.72 -8.59
N THR A 273 23.13 -17.74 -8.16
CA THR A 273 24.48 -17.64 -7.59
C THR A 273 25.38 -18.70 -8.21
N ASP A 274 26.68 -18.67 -7.92
CA ASP A 274 27.63 -19.71 -8.34
C ASP A 274 27.47 -21.04 -7.56
N LYS A 275 26.84 -21.01 -6.38
CA LYS A 275 26.64 -22.20 -5.52
C LYS A 275 25.23 -22.79 -5.62
N TYR A 276 24.21 -21.97 -5.84
CA TYR A 276 22.80 -22.39 -5.78
C TYR A 276 21.88 -21.45 -6.58
N ASN A 277 20.83 -22.03 -7.18
CA ASN A 277 19.75 -21.29 -7.84
C ASN A 277 18.47 -21.40 -7.00
N TYR A 278 17.92 -20.27 -6.59
CA TYR A 278 16.74 -20.20 -5.75
C TYR A 278 15.50 -19.94 -6.60
N THR A 279 14.50 -20.80 -6.44
CA THR A 279 13.17 -20.66 -6.99
C THR A 279 12.19 -20.24 -5.91
N ILE A 280 10.91 -20.11 -6.26
CA ILE A 280 9.84 -19.87 -5.29
C ILE A 280 9.73 -20.95 -4.19
N ASN A 281 10.18 -22.18 -4.47
CA ASN A 281 10.16 -23.27 -3.50
C ASN A 281 11.32 -23.17 -2.49
N ASP A 282 12.32 -22.34 -2.78
CA ASP A 282 13.55 -22.25 -2.00
C ASP A 282 13.56 -21.05 -1.04
N PHE A 283 12.44 -20.33 -0.85
CA PHE A 283 12.43 -19.12 -0.01
C PHE A 283 12.90 -19.38 1.43
N GLN A 284 12.55 -20.51 2.03
CA GLN A 284 13.07 -20.85 3.36
C GLN A 284 14.59 -20.93 3.36
N LYS A 285 15.16 -21.65 2.39
CA LYS A 285 16.61 -21.81 2.25
C LYS A 285 17.26 -20.46 1.95
N LEU A 286 16.68 -19.67 1.05
CA LEU A 286 17.17 -18.35 0.68
C LEU A 286 17.27 -17.43 1.90
N PHE A 287 16.22 -17.36 2.72
CA PHE A 287 16.22 -16.51 3.91
C PHE A 287 17.19 -16.98 4.99
N ILE A 288 17.43 -18.29 5.11
CA ILE A 288 18.49 -18.82 5.98
C ILE A 288 19.87 -18.42 5.44
N ASP A 289 20.10 -18.58 4.13
CA ASP A 289 21.38 -18.26 3.49
C ASP A 289 21.68 -16.74 3.47
N MET A 290 20.64 -15.90 3.58
CA MET A 290 20.71 -14.44 3.73
C MET A 290 20.87 -13.97 5.20
N ASP A 291 20.87 -14.89 6.17
CA ASP A 291 20.81 -14.58 7.61
C ASP A 291 19.57 -13.78 8.03
N LEU A 292 18.41 -14.09 7.42
CA LEU A 292 17.12 -13.45 7.67
C LEU A 292 16.02 -14.47 8.03
N PRO A 293 16.19 -15.33 9.05
CA PRO A 293 15.22 -16.38 9.36
C PRO A 293 13.81 -15.85 9.63
N ASN A 294 13.67 -14.66 10.22
CA ASN A 294 12.36 -14.04 10.48
C ASN A 294 11.59 -13.70 9.19
N ALA A 295 12.26 -13.47 8.06
CA ALA A 295 11.58 -13.20 6.79
C ALA A 295 10.76 -14.42 6.31
N TRP A 296 11.28 -15.63 6.52
CA TRP A 296 10.52 -16.85 6.28
C TRP A 296 9.31 -16.98 7.20
N GLU A 297 9.50 -16.63 8.47
CA GLU A 297 8.42 -16.67 9.46
C GLU A 297 7.30 -15.68 9.13
N MET A 298 7.64 -14.45 8.74
CA MET A 298 6.69 -13.45 8.24
C MET A 298 5.99 -13.90 6.95
N ARG A 299 6.70 -14.57 6.03
CA ARG A 299 6.09 -15.13 4.82
C ARG A 299 5.03 -16.18 5.18
N LYS A 300 5.30 -17.09 6.11
CA LYS A 300 4.32 -18.11 6.53
C LYS A 300 3.03 -17.49 7.08
N ASP A 301 3.14 -16.39 7.84
CA ASP A 301 1.97 -15.72 8.42
C ASP A 301 1.10 -15.00 7.37
N THR A 302 1.73 -14.57 6.28
CA THR A 302 1.12 -13.69 5.28
C THR A 302 0.75 -14.37 3.96
N GLU A 303 1.33 -15.54 3.67
CA GLU A 303 1.19 -16.23 2.38
C GLU A 303 -0.26 -16.53 1.99
N LYS A 304 -1.14 -16.79 2.97
CA LYS A 304 -2.57 -17.02 2.70
C LYS A 304 -3.24 -15.85 1.97
N TYR A 305 -2.77 -14.62 2.18
CA TYR A 305 -3.32 -13.42 1.53
C TYR A 305 -2.82 -13.25 0.09
N SER A 306 -1.64 -13.78 -0.23
CA SER A 306 -1.06 -13.77 -1.58
C SER A 306 -1.34 -15.05 -2.38
N ARG A 307 -2.07 -16.03 -1.81
CA ARG A 307 -2.54 -17.23 -2.53
C ARG A 307 -4.00 -17.15 -2.97
N ASP A 308 -4.77 -16.21 -2.46
CA ASP A 308 -6.21 -16.20 -2.69
C ASP A 308 -6.66 -14.95 -3.46
N PHE A 309 -6.74 -15.12 -4.78
CA PHE A 309 -7.14 -14.12 -5.77
C PHE A 309 -8.60 -14.26 -6.22
N THR A 310 -9.45 -14.82 -5.37
CA THR A 310 -10.89 -14.91 -5.67
C THR A 310 -11.43 -13.53 -6.02
N ALA A 311 -12.16 -13.43 -7.14
CA ALA A 311 -12.63 -12.15 -7.67
C ALA A 311 -13.42 -11.34 -6.60
N PRO A 312 -13.30 -10.00 -6.59
CA PRO A 312 -13.86 -9.17 -5.53
C PRO A 312 -15.40 -9.11 -5.54
N GLY A 313 -16.06 -9.61 -6.60
CA GLY A 313 -17.52 -9.59 -6.73
C GLY A 313 -18.08 -8.18 -6.88
N VAL A 314 -17.34 -7.27 -7.51
CA VAL A 314 -17.76 -5.91 -7.89
C VAL A 314 -17.20 -5.59 -9.27
N GLU A 315 -17.72 -4.54 -9.92
CA GLU A 315 -17.10 -3.98 -11.13
C GLU A 315 -15.62 -3.63 -10.84
N LEU A 316 -14.69 -4.20 -11.61
CA LEU A 316 -13.25 -4.05 -11.41
C LEU A 316 -12.60 -3.48 -12.68
N HIS A 317 -11.85 -2.39 -12.53
CA HIS A 317 -10.99 -1.82 -13.56
C HIS A 317 -9.53 -2.06 -13.16
N CYS A 318 -8.79 -2.84 -13.94
CA CYS A 318 -7.36 -3.07 -13.71
C CYS A 318 -6.54 -2.24 -14.68
N ILE A 319 -5.81 -1.26 -14.17
CA ILE A 319 -4.88 -0.43 -14.92
C ILE A 319 -3.48 -0.82 -14.47
N TYR A 320 -2.61 -1.19 -15.41
CA TYR A 320 -1.25 -1.59 -15.13
C TYR A 320 -0.29 -1.00 -16.17
N GLY A 321 0.93 -0.71 -15.74
CA GLY A 321 2.02 -0.33 -16.63
C GLY A 321 2.51 -1.55 -17.41
N TYR A 322 2.92 -1.33 -18.65
CA TYR A 322 3.56 -2.31 -19.50
C TYR A 322 4.65 -1.62 -20.31
N ASN A 323 5.56 -2.40 -20.84
CA ASN A 323 6.78 -2.03 -21.54
C ASN A 323 7.72 -1.16 -20.70
N ILE A 324 7.85 -1.49 -19.40
CA ILE A 324 8.74 -0.80 -18.46
C ILE A 324 9.70 -1.83 -17.86
N SER A 325 11.00 -1.64 -18.11
CA SER A 325 12.07 -2.50 -17.59
C SER A 325 11.95 -2.68 -16.08
N THR A 326 11.58 -3.89 -15.67
CA THR A 326 11.30 -4.28 -14.29
C THR A 326 12.17 -5.46 -13.91
N VAL A 327 12.70 -5.46 -12.67
CA VAL A 327 13.54 -6.57 -12.19
C VAL A 327 12.77 -7.90 -12.20
N GLU A 328 13.37 -8.92 -12.80
CA GLU A 328 12.84 -10.29 -12.87
C GLU A 328 13.71 -11.30 -12.12
N ARG A 329 15.02 -11.04 -12.03
CA ARG A 329 15.97 -11.93 -11.37
C ARG A 329 17.16 -11.18 -10.78
N LEU A 330 17.67 -11.70 -9.68
CA LEU A 330 18.89 -11.25 -9.04
C LEU A 330 20.04 -12.21 -9.40
N GLU A 331 21.08 -11.71 -10.05
CA GLU A 331 22.21 -12.52 -10.53
C GLU A 331 23.50 -12.13 -9.80
N TYR A 332 24.00 -13.03 -8.95
CA TYR A 332 25.26 -12.87 -8.25
C TYR A 332 26.40 -13.48 -9.08
N GLY A 333 27.39 -12.66 -9.41
CA GLY A 333 28.56 -13.08 -10.18
C GLY A 333 29.49 -14.03 -9.39
N PRO A 334 30.39 -14.77 -10.07
CA PRO A 334 31.33 -15.69 -9.42
C PRO A 334 32.11 -15.01 -8.29
N GLY A 335 32.18 -15.66 -7.12
CA GLY A 335 32.88 -15.12 -5.95
C GLY A 335 32.10 -14.06 -5.16
N THR A 336 30.86 -13.72 -5.56
CA THR A 336 29.94 -12.88 -4.78
C THR A 336 28.92 -13.76 -4.07
N TRP A 337 28.55 -13.41 -2.83
CA TRP A 337 27.49 -14.10 -2.09
C TRP A 337 26.30 -13.18 -1.81
N LEU A 338 25.29 -13.67 -1.09
CA LEU A 338 24.02 -12.97 -0.86
C LEU A 338 24.15 -11.72 0.02
N ASP A 339 25.33 -11.48 0.61
CA ASP A 339 25.72 -10.26 1.32
C ASP A 339 26.30 -9.17 0.40
N GLY A 340 26.52 -9.49 -0.88
CA GLY A 340 26.98 -8.56 -1.92
C GLY A 340 25.85 -7.97 -2.76
N TYR A 341 26.22 -7.29 -3.84
CA TYR A 341 25.29 -6.68 -4.79
C TYR A 341 25.07 -7.57 -6.03
N PRO A 342 23.81 -7.94 -6.36
CA PRO A 342 23.50 -8.66 -7.58
C PRO A 342 23.44 -7.72 -8.79
N THR A 343 23.65 -8.28 -9.97
CA THR A 343 23.16 -7.70 -11.22
C THR A 343 21.65 -7.95 -11.31
N LEU A 344 20.88 -6.93 -11.68
CA LEU A 344 19.44 -7.03 -11.81
C LEU A 344 19.09 -7.35 -13.27
N ALA A 345 18.71 -8.59 -13.55
CA ALA A 345 18.13 -8.93 -14.84
C ALA A 345 16.71 -8.37 -14.90
N SER A 346 16.38 -7.71 -16.01
CA SER A 346 15.11 -7.03 -16.20
C SER A 346 14.30 -7.60 -17.35
N GLY A 347 12.98 -7.52 -17.24
CA GLY A 347 11.99 -7.80 -18.28
C GLY A 347 10.73 -6.98 -18.07
N ASP A 348 9.59 -7.42 -18.62
CA ASP A 348 8.29 -6.74 -18.57
C ASP A 348 7.11 -7.73 -18.64
#